data_AF-A0A5P8NDL0-F1
#
_entry.id   AF-A0A5P8NDL0-F1
#
_cell.length_a   1.000
_cell.length_b   1.000
_cell.length_c   1.000
_cell.angle_alpha   90.00
_cell.angle_beta   90.00
_cell.angle_gamma   90.00
#
_symmetry.space_group_name_H-M   'P 1'
#
loop_
_entity.id
_entity.type
_entity.pdbx_description
1 polymer ?
#
loop_
_entity_poly.entity_id
_entity_poly.type
_entity_poly.pdbx_seq_one_letter_code
_entity_poly.pdbx_strand_id
1 'polypeptide(L)'
;MICNKKAFSLVEVIVAATILSISVFGVYKLIGENNKLLHNSGNYLQANMLFIPFIECLDNIGFDSFSGSSTQNYTFNFGSDKTGCFTGSIDVVELDNIEYELSGVITGSGSEFIDWDLQISNDNIGVIENTYKQIK
;
A
#
# COMPACT_ATOMS: atom_id res chain seq x y z
N MET A 1 -35.02 -4.10 -61.65
CA MET A 1 -33.76 -4.37 -60.94
C MET A 1 -34.09 -4.53 -59.48
N ILE A 2 -34.32 -5.76 -59.03
CA ILE A 2 -34.73 -6.03 -57.64
C ILE A 2 -33.43 -6.17 -56.83
N CYS A 3 -33.13 -5.19 -55.99
CA CYS A 3 -32.06 -5.30 -55.00
C CYS A 3 -32.43 -6.42 -54.03
N ASN A 4 -31.79 -7.59 -54.18
CA ASN A 4 -31.79 -8.64 -53.19
C ASN A 4 -31.02 -8.12 -51.96
N LYS A 5 -31.72 -7.48 -51.03
CA LYS A 5 -31.17 -7.23 -49.70
C LYS A 5 -31.01 -8.59 -49.04
N LYS A 6 -29.76 -9.07 -48.93
CA LYS A 6 -29.45 -10.29 -48.17
C LYS A 6 -29.77 -10.01 -46.71
N ALA A 7 -30.94 -10.46 -46.25
CA ALA A 7 -31.29 -10.43 -44.85
C ALA A 7 -30.46 -11.52 -44.14
N PHE A 8 -29.87 -11.16 -43.00
CA PHE A 8 -29.19 -12.13 -42.14
C PHE A 8 -30.19 -13.18 -41.64
N SER A 9 -29.73 -14.42 -41.55
CA SER A 9 -30.49 -15.50 -40.95
C SER A 9 -30.74 -15.18 -39.47
N LEU A 10 -31.92 -15.53 -38.95
CA LEU A 10 -32.23 -15.42 -37.51
C LEU A 10 -31.14 -16.08 -36.64
N VAL A 11 -30.57 -17.19 -37.11
CA VAL A 11 -29.49 -17.92 -36.43
C VAL A 11 -28.22 -17.07 -36.36
N GLU A 12 -27.84 -16.38 -37.44
CA GLU A 12 -26.65 -15.52 -37.47
C GLU A 12 -26.80 -14.35 -36.49
N VAL A 13 -28.00 -13.77 -36.38
CA VAL A 13 -28.29 -12.68 -35.43
C VAL A 13 -28.16 -13.17 -34.00
N ILE A 14 -28.70 -14.35 -33.67
CA ILE A 14 -28.61 -14.93 -32.32
C ILE A 14 -27.16 -15.24 -31.95
N VAL A 15 -26.41 -15.84 -32.87
CA VAL A 15 -24.99 -16.17 -32.64
C VAL A 15 -24.18 -14.89 -32.43
N ALA A 16 -24.37 -13.88 -33.28
CA ALA A 16 -23.68 -12.59 -33.15
C ALA A 16 -24.01 -11.87 -31.83
N ALA A 17 -25.30 -11.84 -31.44
CA ALA A 17 -25.73 -11.24 -30.18
C ALA A 17 -25.13 -11.96 -28.95
N THR A 18 -25.01 -13.29 -29.01
CA THR A 18 -24.41 -14.09 -27.94
C THR A 18 -22.90 -13.84 -27.81
N ILE A 19 -22.18 -13.76 -28.93
CA ILE A 19 -20.75 -13.44 -28.92
C ILE A 19 -20.52 -12.02 -28.37
N LEU A 20 -21.35 -11.06 -28.77
CA LEU A 20 -21.29 -9.69 -28.28
C LEU A 20 -21.58 -9.59 -26.78
N SER A 21 -22.60 -10.30 -26.28
CA SER A 21 -22.93 -10.23 -24.85
C SER A 21 -21.82 -10.82 -23.97
N ILE A 22 -21.23 -11.95 -24.37
CA ILE A 22 -20.12 -12.58 -23.64
C ILE A 22 -18.88 -11.68 -23.67
N SER A 23 -18.55 -11.11 -24.82
CA SER A 23 -17.37 -10.24 -24.95
C SER A 23 -17.53 -8.94 -24.14
N VAL A 24 -18.70 -8.30 -24.18
CA VAL A 24 -18.98 -7.11 -23.37
C VAL A 24 -18.91 -7.42 -21.88
N PHE A 25 -19.54 -8.51 -21.43
CA PHE A 25 -19.46 -8.93 -20.03
C PHE A 25 -18.03 -9.23 -19.58
N GLY A 26 -17.26 -9.93 -20.42
CA GLY A 26 -15.84 -10.21 -20.17
C GLY A 26 -15.02 -8.94 -19.98
N VAL A 27 -15.20 -7.94 -20.86
CA VAL A 27 -14.52 -6.65 -20.76
C VAL A 27 -14.91 -5.91 -19.47
N TYR A 28 -16.20 -5.88 -19.10
CA TYR A 28 -16.62 -5.24 -17.84
C TYR A 28 -16.01 -5.92 -16.61
N LYS A 29 -15.92 -7.25 -16.60
CA LYS A 29 -15.26 -7.99 -15.52
C LYS A 29 -13.77 -7.62 -15.41
N LEU A 30 -13.06 -7.61 -16.55
CA LEU A 30 -11.65 -7.21 -16.62
C LEU A 30 -11.41 -5.78 -16.12
N ILE A 31 -12.27 -4.82 -16.51
CA ILE A 31 -12.19 -3.44 -16.02
C ILE A 31 -12.39 -3.38 -14.50
N GLY A 32 -13.36 -4.13 -13.98
CA GLY A 32 -13.61 -4.19 -12.54
C GLY A 32 -12.43 -4.76 -11.73
N GLU A 33 -11.81 -5.82 -12.23
CA GLU A 33 -10.61 -6.41 -11.61
C GLU A 33 -9.39 -5.47 -11.70
N ASN A 34 -9.18 -4.81 -12.84
CA ASN A 34 -8.11 -3.84 -13.01
C ASN A 34 -8.28 -2.60 -12.11
N ASN A 35 -9.51 -2.11 -11.92
CA ASN A 35 -9.75 -0.98 -11.02
C ASN A 35 -9.46 -1.33 -9.55
N LYS A 36 -9.73 -2.57 -9.12
CA LYS A 36 -9.33 -3.04 -7.79
C LYS A 36 -7.81 -3.09 -7.66
N LEU A 37 -7.11 -3.60 -8.68
CA LEU A 37 -5.66 -3.64 -8.72
C LEU A 37 -5.06 -2.22 -8.64
N LEU A 38 -5.60 -1.28 -9.43
CA LEU A 38 -5.14 0.11 -9.46
C LEU A 38 -5.37 0.81 -8.11
N HIS A 39 -6.54 0.60 -7.49
CA HIS A 39 -6.84 1.17 -6.17
C HIS A 39 -5.86 0.64 -5.11
N ASN A 40 -5.65 -0.68 -5.06
CA ASN A 40 -4.68 -1.27 -4.13
C ASN A 40 -3.26 -0.76 -4.41
N SER A 41 -2.85 -0.68 -5.67
CA SER A 41 -1.55 -0.13 -6.07
C SER A 41 -1.35 1.32 -5.63
N GLY A 42 -2.41 2.14 -5.67
CA GLY A 42 -2.37 3.51 -5.15
C GLY A 42 -2.12 3.55 -3.64
N ASN A 43 -2.82 2.71 -2.89
CA ASN A 43 -2.65 2.62 -1.44
C ASN A 43 -1.25 2.10 -1.05
N TYR A 44 -0.67 1.16 -1.80
CA TYR A 44 0.72 0.72 -1.62
C TYR A 44 1.72 1.86 -1.86
N LEU A 45 1.51 2.66 -2.90
CA LEU A 45 2.37 3.81 -3.18
C LEU A 45 2.28 4.85 -2.05
N GLN A 46 1.08 5.12 -1.55
CA GLN A 46 0.86 6.04 -0.44
C GLN A 46 1.52 5.57 0.86
N ALA A 47 1.39 4.29 1.18
CA ALA A 47 2.07 3.70 2.33
C ALA A 47 3.60 3.79 2.20
N ASN A 48 4.15 3.63 0.98
CA ASN A 48 5.58 3.81 0.77
C ASN A 48 6.07 5.26 1.01
N MET A 49 5.21 6.26 0.81
CA MET A 49 5.57 7.66 1.08
C MET A 49 5.74 7.96 2.58
N LEU A 50 5.18 7.12 3.46
CA LEU A 50 5.31 7.26 4.91
C LEU A 50 6.69 6.82 5.43
N PHE A 51 7.47 6.04 4.68
CA PHE A 51 8.80 5.63 5.15
C PHE A 51 9.78 6.79 5.29
N ILE A 52 9.66 7.84 4.46
CA ILE A 52 10.54 9.01 4.56
C ILE A 52 10.36 9.76 5.88
N PRO A 53 9.15 10.24 6.25
CA PRO A 53 8.96 10.90 7.53
C PRO A 53 9.21 9.95 8.72
N PHE A 54 9.02 8.64 8.53
CA PHE A 54 9.38 7.65 9.53
C PHE A 54 10.89 7.59 9.78
N ILE A 55 11.70 7.53 8.73
CA ILE A 55 13.16 7.55 8.83
C ILE A 55 13.65 8.87 9.42
N GLU A 56 13.10 10.00 8.97
CA GLU A 56 13.43 11.32 9.53
C GLU A 56 13.10 11.40 11.02
N CYS A 57 11.98 10.82 11.44
CA CYS A 57 11.61 10.72 12.85
C CYS A 57 12.63 9.89 13.65
N LEU A 58 13.04 8.73 13.14
CA LEU A 58 14.06 7.89 13.79
C LEU A 58 15.38 8.64 13.98
N ASP A 59 15.86 9.30 12.93
CA ASP A 59 17.10 10.08 12.97
C ASP A 59 17.08 11.21 14.01
N ASN A 60 15.90 11.80 14.27
CA ASN A 60 15.73 12.88 15.24
C ASN A 60 15.52 12.40 16.68
N ILE A 61 15.11 11.14 16.91
CA ILE A 61 14.89 10.62 18.28
C ILE A 61 16.21 10.27 18.99
N GLY A 62 17.30 10.05 18.26
CA GLY A 62 18.64 9.81 18.83
C GLY A 62 18.67 8.64 19.81
N PHE A 63 18.86 7.42 19.31
CA PHE A 63 18.91 6.21 20.14
C PHE A 63 20.32 5.94 20.72
N ASP A 64 21.01 7.01 21.13
CA ASP A 64 22.43 7.04 21.51
C ASP A 64 22.77 6.07 22.65
N SER A 65 21.80 5.77 23.51
CA SER A 65 21.95 4.93 24.70
C SER A 65 21.62 3.45 24.50
N PHE A 66 21.30 3.00 23.27
CA PHE A 66 21.04 1.59 23.01
C PHE A 66 22.33 0.77 22.93
N SER A 67 22.70 0.14 24.04
CA SER A 67 23.79 -0.84 24.12
C SER A 67 23.22 -2.23 24.38
N GLY A 68 22.87 -2.96 23.31
CA GLY A 68 22.47 -4.36 23.43
C GLY A 68 21.65 -4.89 22.26
N SER A 69 21.69 -6.21 22.08
CA SER A 69 20.72 -6.96 21.28
C SER A 69 19.41 -7.03 22.07
N SER A 70 18.57 -6.02 21.93
CA SER A 70 17.20 -6.07 22.45
C SER A 70 16.25 -5.80 21.29
N THR A 71 15.55 -6.85 20.87
CA THR A 71 14.42 -6.79 19.93
C THR A 71 13.27 -6.08 20.64
N GLN A 72 13.34 -4.76 20.69
CA GLN A 72 12.30 -3.92 21.27
C GLN A 72 11.40 -3.42 20.15
N ASN A 73 10.10 -3.57 20.36
CA ASN A 73 9.08 -3.06 19.46
C ASN A 73 8.74 -1.63 19.86
N TYR A 74 8.75 -0.74 18.89
CA TYR A 74 8.38 0.64 19.02
C TYR A 74 7.19 0.92 18.12
N THR A 75 6.25 1.69 18.64
CA THR A 75 5.17 2.29 17.85
C THR A 75 5.51 3.76 17.64
N PHE A 76 5.12 4.27 16.47
CA PHE A 76 5.44 5.63 16.06
C PHE A 76 4.18 6.37 15.64
N ASN A 77 4.12 7.65 15.98
CA ASN A 77 3.06 8.57 15.60
C ASN A 77 3.66 9.89 15.12
N PHE A 78 3.16 10.43 14.01
CA PHE A 78 3.60 11.73 13.47
C PHE A 78 2.67 12.91 13.80
N GLY A 79 1.66 12.67 14.63
CA GLY A 79 0.59 13.63 14.90
C GLY A 79 -0.29 13.92 13.69
N SER A 80 -1.29 14.77 13.88
CA SER A 80 -2.21 15.17 12.80
C SER A 80 -1.55 16.00 11.70
N ASP A 81 -0.43 16.65 12.00
CA ASP A 81 0.32 17.48 11.05
C ASP A 81 1.38 16.71 10.25
N LYS A 82 1.61 15.42 10.57
CA LYS A 82 2.59 14.54 9.93
C LYS A 82 4.04 15.04 10.03
N THR A 83 4.29 15.97 10.94
CA THR A 83 5.62 16.55 11.20
C THR A 83 6.11 16.26 12.61
N GLY A 84 5.21 15.83 13.51
CA GLY A 84 5.58 15.33 14.83
C GLY A 84 6.34 14.01 14.75
N CYS A 85 6.97 13.64 15.86
CA CYS A 85 7.69 12.39 15.99
C CYS A 85 7.59 11.91 17.43
N PHE A 86 6.69 10.96 17.67
CA PHE A 86 6.34 10.47 19.00
C PHE A 86 6.46 8.96 19.05
N THR A 87 7.14 8.44 20.08
CA THR A 87 7.28 6.99 20.34
C THR A 87 6.42 6.55 21.52
N GLY A 88 5.97 5.29 21.48
CA GLY A 88 5.26 4.66 22.60
C GLY A 88 3.77 5.02 22.72
N SER A 89 3.22 5.72 21.73
CA SER A 89 1.78 5.87 21.55
C SER A 89 1.34 4.93 20.43
N ILE A 90 0.32 4.11 20.68
CA ILE A 90 -0.39 3.37 19.63
C ILE A 90 -1.35 4.40 19.05
N ASP A 91 -0.93 5.09 18.01
CA ASP A 91 -1.80 6.00 17.30
C ASP A 91 -1.67 5.75 15.81
N VAL A 92 -2.79 5.93 15.13
CA VAL A 92 -2.96 5.58 13.73
C VAL A 92 -2.74 6.84 12.91
N VAL A 93 -1.85 6.79 11.93
CA VAL A 93 -1.56 7.91 11.04
C VAL A 93 -2.52 7.89 9.87
N GLU A 94 -3.28 8.98 9.71
CA GLU A 94 -4.25 9.11 8.62
C GLU A 94 -3.65 9.83 7.40
N LEU A 95 -3.63 9.15 6.25
CA LEU A 95 -3.28 9.71 4.94
C LEU A 95 -4.42 9.45 3.96
N ASP A 96 -4.93 10.52 3.34
CA ASP A 96 -6.02 10.44 2.36
C ASP A 96 -7.26 9.67 2.84
N ASN A 97 -7.60 9.78 4.13
CA ASN A 97 -8.66 9.02 4.81
C ASN A 97 -8.40 7.51 4.94
N ILE A 98 -7.13 7.11 4.86
CA ILE A 98 -6.66 5.76 5.13
C ILE A 98 -5.80 5.79 6.39
N GLU A 99 -6.15 4.91 7.31
CA GLU A 99 -5.53 4.77 8.63
C GLU A 99 -4.37 3.78 8.57
N TYR A 100 -3.15 4.22 8.91
CA TYR A 100 -1.94 3.39 8.90
C TYR A 100 -1.39 3.24 10.31
N GLU A 101 -1.02 2.00 10.66
CA GLU A 101 -0.25 1.73 11.87
C GLU A 101 1.23 1.65 11.52
N LEU A 102 2.06 2.37 12.29
CA LEU A 102 3.50 2.38 12.11
C LEU A 102 4.19 1.77 13.31
N SER A 103 5.04 0.79 13.04
CA SER A 103 5.88 0.16 14.04
C SER A 103 7.29 -0.04 13.53
N GLY A 104 8.24 -0.14 14.45
CA GLY A 104 9.63 -0.39 14.15
C GLY A 104 10.22 -1.30 15.21
N VAL A 105 11.08 -2.21 14.79
CA VAL A 105 11.75 -3.15 15.67
C VAL A 105 13.25 -2.99 15.51
N ILE A 106 13.96 -2.84 16.62
CA ILE A 106 15.43 -2.87 16.57
C ILE A 106 15.85 -4.33 16.35
N THR A 107 16.49 -4.61 15.22
CA THR A 107 16.96 -5.96 14.86
C THR A 107 18.46 -6.13 15.08
N GLY A 108 19.20 -5.03 15.15
CA GLY A 108 20.63 -5.02 15.45
C GLY A 108 21.08 -3.70 16.04
N SER A 109 22.14 -3.72 16.83
CA SER A 109 22.80 -2.50 17.30
C SER A 109 24.32 -2.70 17.34
N GLY A 110 25.04 -1.81 16.68
CA GLY A 110 26.49 -1.68 16.73
C GLY A 110 26.93 -0.52 17.63
N SER A 111 28.24 -0.22 17.63
CA SER A 111 28.79 0.97 18.32
C SER A 111 28.42 2.28 17.64
N GLU A 112 28.19 2.26 16.33
CA GLU A 112 27.96 3.45 15.49
C GLU A 112 26.61 3.43 14.77
N PHE A 113 25.84 2.35 14.89
CA PHE A 113 24.61 2.18 14.13
C PHE A 113 23.56 1.35 14.87
N ILE A 114 22.31 1.48 14.42
CA ILE A 114 21.16 0.67 14.83
C ILE A 114 20.44 0.22 13.57
N ASP A 115 20.16 -1.07 13.47
CA ASP A 115 19.37 -1.65 12.39
C ASP A 115 17.92 -1.77 12.86
N TRP A 116 17.01 -1.26 12.02
CA TRP A 116 15.58 -1.18 12.24
C TRP A 116 14.84 -1.97 11.17
N ASP A 117 13.87 -2.77 11.59
CA ASP A 117 12.83 -3.32 10.73
C ASP A 117 11.57 -2.48 10.94
N LEU A 118 11.25 -1.65 9.96
CA LEU A 118 10.10 -0.75 9.96
C LEU A 118 8.91 -1.43 9.28
N GLN A 119 7.72 -1.25 9.85
CA GLN A 119 6.48 -1.79 9.33
C GLN A 119 5.43 -0.70 9.25
N ILE A 120 4.70 -0.70 8.13
CA ILE A 120 3.54 0.15 7.88
C ILE A 120 2.41 -0.77 7.48
N SER A 121 1.32 -0.76 8.24
CA SER A 121 0.19 -1.65 8.02
C SER A 121 -1.12 -0.89 7.85
N ASN A 122 -2.00 -1.44 7.01
CA ASN A 122 -3.40 -1.04 6.91
C ASN A 122 -4.23 -2.24 6.43
N ASP A 123 -5.48 -2.32 6.88
CA ASP A 123 -6.39 -3.43 6.58
C ASP A 123 -6.58 -3.72 5.07
N ASN A 124 -6.42 -2.71 4.21
CA ASN A 124 -6.62 -2.85 2.77
C ASN A 124 -5.36 -3.32 2.01
N ILE A 125 -4.16 -3.13 2.56
CA ILE A 125 -2.88 -3.43 1.89
C ILE A 125 -2.03 -4.48 2.64
N GLY A 126 -2.42 -4.85 3.86
CA GLY A 126 -1.61 -5.71 4.72
C GLY A 126 -0.44 -4.94 5.34
N VAL A 127 0.69 -5.63 5.50
CA VAL A 127 1.91 -5.08 6.09
C VAL A 127 2.95 -4.83 4.99
N ILE A 128 3.54 -3.65 4.98
CA ILE A 128 4.71 -3.30 4.17
C ILE A 128 5.88 -3.12 5.12
N GLU A 129 6.99 -3.79 4.82
CA GLU A 129 8.20 -3.78 5.63
C GLU A 129 9.34 -3.09 4.90
N ASN A 130 10.20 -2.40 5.64
CA ASN A 130 11.44 -1.83 5.13
C ASN A 130 12.51 -1.90 6.21
N THR A 131 13.77 -2.08 5.81
CA THR A 131 14.89 -2.08 6.74
C THR A 131 15.64 -0.75 6.67
N TYR A 132 15.94 -0.19 7.83
CA TYR A 132 16.64 1.09 7.95
C TYR A 132 17.84 0.97 8.87
N LYS A 133 18.97 1.53 8.44
CA LYS A 133 20.19 1.59 9.25
C LYS A 133 20.42 3.02 9.70
N GLN A 134 20.12 3.29 10.97
CA GLN A 134 20.34 4.57 11.62
C GLN A 134 21.79 4.69 12.08
N ILE A 135 22.39 5.87 11.90
CA ILE A 135 23.70 6.22 12.46
C ILE A 135 23.46 6.83 13.86
N LYS A 136 24.25 6.40 14.85
CA LYS A 136 24.24 6.94 16.21
C LYS A 136 24.96 8.30 16.29
#